data_AF-A0A4R8TGJ7-F1
#
_entry.id   AF-A0A4R8TGJ7-F1
#
_cell.length_a   1.000
_cell.length_b   1.000
_cell.length_c   1.000
_cell.angle_alpha   90.00
_cell.angle_beta   90.00
_cell.angle_gamma   90.00
#
_symmetry.space_group_name_H-M   'P 1'
#
loop_
_entity.id
_entity.type
_entity.pdbx_description
1 polymer ?
#
loop_
_entity_poly.entity_id
_entity_poly.type
_entity_poly.pdbx_seq_one_letter_code
_entity_poly.pdbx_strand_id
1 'polypeptide(L)'
;MQVPLRLLVITGLVGLALAKTSPPGEDPKFPFQVPPSDASRSPCPMLNALANHGYLPRDGKNIKMKDFTTAFTTALNFDEKFITGVAETGFTISTTGKKDTLNLKDLEKHDVIEHDASLSRADVAVTGNANKFDAAIWNAVKAHFTSDTIDTKTMAKARADRVKAAMSSNPSLRLSEKQVGITFVEPALVLGVLAGDFKNPKAPTKYMNILFEQERIPFSEGFQTSKTKITEEMIMGLAGEIKKATPKAQEFCS
;
A
#
# COMPACT_ATOMS: atom_id res chain seq x y z
N MET A 1 43.78 62.49 -26.22
CA MET A 1 42.84 62.31 -25.09
C MET A 1 41.96 61.09 -25.38
N GLN A 2 42.29 59.94 -24.79
CA GLN A 2 41.54 58.70 -24.95
C GLN A 2 40.40 58.63 -23.92
N VAL A 3 39.19 58.35 -24.39
CA VAL A 3 38.03 58.03 -23.55
C VAL A 3 37.99 56.51 -23.37
N PRO A 4 37.94 55.95 -22.15
CA PRO A 4 37.84 54.51 -22.00
C PRO A 4 36.39 54.06 -22.16
N LEU A 5 36.20 53.11 -23.09
CA LEU A 5 34.98 52.35 -23.32
C LEU A 5 34.72 51.46 -22.09
N ARG A 6 33.68 51.76 -21.29
CA ARG A 6 33.23 50.87 -20.21
C ARG A 6 32.48 49.69 -20.80
N LEU A 7 33.10 48.51 -20.72
CA LEU A 7 32.49 47.23 -21.06
C LEU A 7 31.43 46.88 -19.99
N LEU A 8 30.16 46.90 -20.35
CA LEU A 8 29.06 46.46 -19.49
C LEU A 8 29.04 44.92 -19.52
N VAL A 9 29.59 44.27 -18.49
CA VAL A 9 29.49 42.81 -18.34
C VAL A 9 28.11 42.48 -17.79
N ILE A 10 27.20 42.06 -18.66
CA ILE A 10 25.91 41.49 -18.27
C ILE A 10 26.16 40.04 -17.86
N THR A 11 26.37 39.78 -16.57
CA THR A 11 26.33 38.43 -16.02
C THR A 11 24.89 37.93 -15.99
N GLY A 12 24.46 37.32 -17.10
CA GLY A 12 23.22 36.54 -17.11
C GLY A 12 23.41 35.25 -16.32
N LEU A 13 22.90 35.19 -15.09
CA LEU A 13 22.68 33.91 -14.42
C LEU A 13 21.53 33.20 -15.11
N VAL A 14 21.85 32.33 -16.08
CA VAL A 14 20.93 31.30 -16.53
C VAL A 14 20.90 30.24 -15.44
N GLY A 15 19.91 30.31 -14.55
CA GLY A 15 19.61 29.22 -13.64
C GLY A 15 19.16 28.01 -14.44
N LEU A 16 20.06 27.04 -14.67
CA LEU A 16 19.67 25.72 -15.16
C LEU A 16 18.80 25.06 -14.09
N ALA A 17 17.49 25.06 -14.30
CA ALA A 17 16.61 24.16 -13.57
C ALA A 17 17.02 22.72 -13.95
N LEU A 18 17.69 22.02 -13.02
CA LEU A 18 17.95 20.60 -13.17
C LEU A 18 16.60 19.90 -13.25
N ALA A 19 16.24 19.42 -14.44
CA ALA A 19 15.08 18.55 -14.61
C ALA A 19 15.30 17.32 -13.71
N LYS A 20 14.50 17.18 -12.66
CA LYS A 20 14.48 15.97 -11.84
C LYS A 20 14.04 14.83 -12.76
N THR A 21 14.97 14.00 -13.18
CA THR A 21 14.67 12.78 -13.92
C THR A 21 13.92 11.84 -13.00
N SER A 22 12.74 11.39 -13.42
CA SER A 22 11.99 10.37 -12.68
C SER A 22 12.83 9.09 -12.53
N PRO A 23 12.73 8.38 -11.40
CA PRO A 23 13.36 7.09 -11.22
C PRO A 23 12.94 6.08 -12.31
N PRO A 24 13.81 5.11 -12.65
CA PRO A 24 13.44 4.04 -13.56
C PRO A 24 12.17 3.30 -13.11
N GLY A 25 11.20 3.14 -14.01
CA GLY A 25 9.93 2.47 -13.73
C GLY A 25 8.83 3.39 -13.17
N GLU A 26 9.15 4.58 -12.66
CA GLU A 26 8.13 5.57 -12.30
C GLU A 26 7.65 6.29 -13.58
N ASP A 27 6.33 6.40 -13.75
CA ASP A 27 5.77 7.28 -14.78
C ASP A 27 5.96 8.75 -14.35
N PRO A 28 6.65 9.59 -15.14
CA PRO A 28 6.86 11.00 -14.81
C PRO A 28 5.58 11.83 -14.59
N LYS A 29 4.41 11.34 -15.04
CA LYS A 29 3.10 11.96 -14.77
C LYS A 29 2.61 11.71 -13.34
N PHE A 30 3.13 10.69 -12.68
CA PHE A 30 2.71 10.23 -11.36
C PHE A 30 3.86 10.22 -10.33
N PRO A 31 4.59 11.33 -10.16
CA PRO A 31 5.68 11.39 -9.20
C PRO A 31 5.14 11.31 -7.77
N PHE A 32 5.90 10.70 -6.87
CA PHE A 32 5.62 10.77 -5.44
C PHE A 32 5.58 12.24 -4.96
N GLN A 33 4.57 12.56 -4.16
CA GLN A 33 4.47 13.81 -3.42
C GLN A 33 3.94 13.54 -2.01
N VAL A 34 4.40 14.35 -1.06
CA VAL A 34 3.87 14.33 0.31
C VAL A 34 2.38 14.66 0.26
N PRO A 35 1.51 13.89 0.93
CA PRO A 35 0.08 14.15 0.96
C PRO A 35 -0.23 15.54 1.55
N PRO A 36 -1.28 16.23 1.06
CA PRO A 36 -1.83 17.39 1.76
C PRO A 36 -2.19 17.06 3.22
N SER A 37 -2.09 18.04 4.12
CA SER A 37 -2.35 17.83 5.56
C SER A 37 -3.79 17.42 5.87
N ASP A 38 -4.75 17.75 5.00
CA ASP A 38 -6.17 17.41 5.11
C ASP A 38 -6.59 16.26 4.19
N ALA A 39 -5.62 15.55 3.60
CA ALA A 39 -5.87 14.46 2.68
C ALA A 39 -6.59 13.30 3.37
N SER A 40 -7.56 12.72 2.67
CA SER A 40 -8.23 11.49 3.06
C SER A 40 -7.33 10.30 2.72
N ARG A 41 -7.08 9.42 3.68
CA ARG A 41 -6.27 8.21 3.54
C ARG A 41 -7.00 7.04 4.17
N SER A 42 -6.61 5.84 3.78
CA SER A 42 -7.24 4.56 4.13
C SER A 42 -6.34 3.72 5.04
N PRO A 43 -6.84 2.62 5.62
CA PRO A 43 -5.99 1.60 6.25
C PRO A 43 -5.06 0.86 5.26
N CYS A 44 -5.28 0.99 3.94
CA CYS A 44 -4.49 0.30 2.92
C CYS A 44 -3.26 1.12 2.50
N PRO A 45 -2.03 0.65 2.76
CA PRO A 45 -0.82 1.40 2.40
C PRO A 45 -0.66 1.56 0.88
N MET A 46 -1.12 0.60 0.08
CA MET A 46 -1.02 0.68 -1.38
C MET A 46 -1.98 1.73 -1.96
N LEU A 47 -3.22 1.83 -1.48
CA LEU A 47 -4.14 2.89 -1.90
C LEU A 47 -3.61 4.27 -1.57
N ASN A 48 -3.03 4.40 -0.37
CA ASN A 48 -2.43 5.64 0.07
C ASN A 48 -1.21 6.00 -0.80
N ALA A 49 -0.40 5.02 -1.19
CA ALA A 49 0.69 5.19 -2.14
C ALA A 49 0.20 5.62 -3.53
N LEU A 50 -0.85 5.00 -4.06
CA LEU A 50 -1.44 5.40 -5.35
C LEU A 50 -1.94 6.86 -5.33
N ALA A 51 -2.53 7.31 -4.22
CA ALA A 51 -2.90 8.72 -4.04
C ALA A 51 -1.67 9.63 -3.88
N ASN A 52 -0.64 9.21 -3.14
CA ASN A 52 0.61 9.96 -2.98
C ASN A 52 1.44 10.06 -4.28
N HIS A 53 1.26 9.14 -5.22
CA HIS A 53 1.81 9.21 -6.58
C HIS A 53 0.88 9.93 -7.56
N GLY A 54 -0.38 10.15 -7.20
CA GLY A 54 -1.36 10.85 -8.05
C GLY A 54 -2.04 9.96 -9.10
N TYR A 55 -1.91 8.62 -9.00
CA TYR A 55 -2.73 7.70 -9.77
C TYR A 55 -4.21 7.77 -9.35
N LEU A 56 -4.44 8.12 -8.08
CA LEU A 56 -5.73 8.54 -7.54
C LEU A 56 -5.71 10.05 -7.26
N PRO A 57 -6.87 10.71 -7.11
CA PRO A 57 -6.95 12.05 -6.54
C PRO A 57 -6.06 12.18 -5.29
N ARG A 58 -5.12 13.13 -5.30
CA ARG A 58 -4.09 13.25 -4.25
C ARG A 58 -4.69 13.59 -2.88
N ASP A 59 -5.83 14.27 -2.87
CA ASP A 59 -6.61 14.55 -1.66
C ASP A 59 -7.36 13.31 -1.13
N GLY A 60 -7.41 12.22 -1.89
CA GLY A 60 -8.07 10.95 -1.54
C GLY A 60 -9.59 11.02 -1.43
N LYS A 61 -10.22 12.05 -2.02
CA LYS A 61 -11.66 12.33 -1.88
C LYS A 61 -12.39 12.14 -3.20
N ASN A 62 -13.69 11.81 -3.14
CA ASN A 62 -14.59 11.68 -4.30
C ASN A 62 -14.04 10.78 -5.44
N ILE A 63 -13.34 9.69 -5.11
CA ILE A 63 -12.72 8.79 -6.08
C ILE A 63 -13.81 7.98 -6.77
N LYS A 64 -13.90 8.05 -8.11
CA LYS A 64 -14.85 7.23 -8.87
C LYS A 64 -14.36 5.80 -8.98
N MET A 65 -15.27 4.84 -9.12
CA MET A 65 -14.91 3.43 -9.36
C MET A 65 -13.93 3.26 -10.52
N LYS A 66 -14.15 3.98 -11.63
CA LYS A 66 -13.25 3.95 -12.79
C LYS A 66 -11.84 4.47 -12.48
N ASP A 67 -11.73 5.53 -11.69
CA ASP A 67 -10.43 6.10 -11.32
C ASP A 67 -9.71 5.13 -10.38
N PHE A 68 -10.45 4.49 -9.48
CA PHE A 68 -9.96 3.43 -8.60
C PHE A 68 -9.37 2.27 -9.39
N THR A 69 -10.11 1.68 -10.33
CA THR A 69 -9.64 0.54 -11.13
C THR A 69 -8.46 0.94 -12.03
N THR A 70 -8.55 2.11 -12.69
CA THR A 70 -7.50 2.63 -13.57
C THR A 70 -6.17 2.81 -12.83
N ALA A 71 -6.20 3.26 -11.57
CA ALA A 71 -5.00 3.43 -10.76
C ALA A 71 -4.24 2.09 -10.58
N PHE A 72 -4.94 1.01 -10.21
CA PHE A 72 -4.32 -0.31 -10.04
C PHE A 72 -3.86 -0.92 -11.36
N THR A 73 -4.66 -0.80 -12.42
CA THR A 73 -4.28 -1.36 -13.73
C THR A 73 -3.08 -0.63 -14.33
N THR A 74 -3.01 0.69 -14.17
CA THR A 74 -1.91 1.50 -14.72
C THR A 74 -0.63 1.37 -13.88
N ALA A 75 -0.72 1.50 -12.56
CA ALA A 75 0.46 1.52 -11.70
C ALA A 75 1.04 0.12 -11.45
N LEU A 76 0.19 -0.90 -11.38
CA LEU A 76 0.55 -2.22 -10.84
C LEU A 76 0.18 -3.40 -11.78
N ASN A 77 -0.53 -3.14 -12.88
CA ASN A 77 -0.96 -4.13 -13.88
C ASN A 77 -1.89 -5.21 -13.31
N PHE A 78 -2.82 -4.83 -12.43
CA PHE A 78 -3.88 -5.75 -11.99
C PHE A 78 -4.92 -6.00 -13.07
N ASP A 79 -5.57 -7.17 -12.98
CA ASP A 79 -6.82 -7.42 -13.68
C ASP A 79 -7.94 -6.49 -13.15
N GLU A 80 -8.61 -5.80 -14.08
CA GLU A 80 -9.63 -4.81 -13.75
C GLU A 80 -10.85 -5.43 -13.07
N LYS A 81 -11.27 -6.63 -13.50
CA LYS A 81 -12.44 -7.29 -12.93
C LYS A 81 -12.19 -7.67 -11.48
N PHE A 82 -11.00 -8.18 -11.18
CA PHE A 82 -10.59 -8.47 -9.81
C PHE A 82 -10.63 -7.21 -8.93
N ILE A 83 -10.00 -6.11 -9.36
CA ILE A 83 -9.97 -4.88 -8.57
C ILE A 83 -11.37 -4.27 -8.41
N THR A 84 -12.22 -4.38 -9.44
CA THR A 84 -13.62 -3.95 -9.35
C THR A 84 -14.34 -4.72 -8.23
N GLY A 85 -14.24 -6.05 -8.21
CA GLY A 85 -14.87 -6.88 -7.17
C GLY A 85 -14.36 -6.59 -5.75
N VAL A 86 -13.07 -6.30 -5.59
CA VAL A 86 -12.50 -5.88 -4.30
C VAL A 86 -13.03 -4.50 -3.88
N ALA A 87 -13.16 -3.58 -4.82
CA ALA A 87 -13.61 -2.21 -4.56
C ALA A 87 -15.10 -2.12 -4.22
N GLU A 88 -15.95 -2.96 -4.83
CA GLU A 88 -17.42 -2.91 -4.69
C GLU A 88 -17.89 -2.76 -3.25
N THR A 89 -17.37 -3.59 -2.34
CA THR A 89 -17.73 -3.54 -0.92
C THR A 89 -17.40 -2.18 -0.30
N GLY A 90 -16.25 -1.59 -0.63
CA GLY A 90 -15.83 -0.28 -0.14
C GLY A 90 -16.73 0.86 -0.63
N PHE A 91 -17.21 0.77 -1.87
CA PHE A 91 -18.12 1.77 -2.42
C PHE A 91 -19.51 1.74 -1.77
N THR A 92 -19.93 0.62 -1.17
CA THR A 92 -21.22 0.54 -0.44
C THR A 92 -21.26 1.35 0.86
N ILE A 93 -20.09 1.73 1.40
CA ILE A 93 -19.95 2.46 2.67
C ILE A 93 -19.52 3.92 2.48
N SER A 94 -19.63 4.41 1.24
CA SER A 94 -19.24 5.77 0.88
C SER A 94 -20.00 6.84 1.65
N THR A 95 -19.28 7.88 2.08
CA THR A 95 -19.84 9.07 2.75
C THR A 95 -19.91 10.29 1.84
N THR A 96 -19.55 10.17 0.56
CA THR A 96 -19.44 11.31 -0.36
C THR A 96 -20.78 11.96 -0.72
N GLY A 97 -21.90 11.26 -0.48
CA GLY A 97 -23.23 11.67 -0.93
C GLY A 97 -23.43 11.59 -2.45
N LYS A 98 -22.46 11.03 -3.19
CA LYS A 98 -22.51 10.88 -4.66
C LYS A 98 -22.41 9.42 -5.04
N LYS A 99 -23.27 9.00 -5.97
CA LYS A 99 -23.26 7.65 -6.51
C LYS A 99 -21.86 7.32 -7.09
N ASP A 100 -21.42 6.08 -6.88
CA ASP A 100 -20.20 5.51 -7.47
C ASP A 100 -18.91 6.28 -7.16
N THR A 101 -18.85 6.92 -5.99
CA THR A 101 -17.64 7.58 -5.49
C THR A 101 -17.31 7.17 -4.06
N LEU A 102 -16.06 7.31 -3.65
CA LEU A 102 -15.55 6.91 -2.34
C LEU A 102 -14.54 7.95 -1.81
N ASN A 103 -14.52 8.21 -0.51
CA ASN A 103 -13.35 8.81 0.14
C ASN A 103 -12.47 7.69 0.70
N LEU A 104 -11.14 7.78 0.60
CA LEU A 104 -10.25 6.72 1.12
C LEU A 104 -10.48 6.43 2.61
N LYS A 105 -10.82 7.46 3.40
CA LYS A 105 -11.15 7.32 4.82
C LYS A 105 -12.40 6.47 5.09
N ASP A 106 -13.34 6.37 4.15
CA ASP A 106 -14.53 5.54 4.32
C ASP A 106 -14.15 4.06 4.55
N LEU A 107 -13.01 3.63 4.01
CA LEU A 107 -12.45 2.29 4.19
C LEU A 107 -11.95 2.00 5.62
N GLU A 108 -11.93 2.98 6.52
CA GLU A 108 -11.67 2.78 7.97
C GLU A 108 -12.87 2.16 8.70
N LYS A 109 -14.05 2.08 8.06
CA LYS A 109 -15.22 1.51 8.72
C LYS A 109 -14.98 0.04 9.10
N HIS A 110 -14.91 -0.19 10.40
CA HIS A 110 -14.71 -1.50 10.99
C HIS A 110 -15.79 -2.50 10.58
N ASP A 111 -15.38 -3.77 10.48
CA ASP A 111 -16.22 -4.92 10.14
C ASP A 111 -16.86 -4.89 8.75
N VAL A 112 -16.19 -4.26 7.79
CA VAL A 112 -16.61 -4.27 6.38
C VAL A 112 -15.53 -4.85 5.47
N ILE A 113 -14.38 -4.17 5.42
CA ILE A 113 -13.13 -4.65 4.81
C ILE A 113 -12.03 -4.55 5.86
N GLU A 114 -11.95 -3.39 6.53
CA GLU A 114 -11.09 -3.21 7.69
C GLU A 114 -11.42 -4.25 8.78
N HIS A 115 -10.37 -4.76 9.39
CA HIS A 115 -10.42 -5.83 10.36
C HIS A 115 -9.26 -5.76 11.36
N ASP A 116 -9.47 -6.37 12.52
CA ASP A 116 -8.46 -6.52 13.57
C ASP A 116 -7.24 -7.32 13.09
N ALA A 117 -6.14 -7.22 13.85
CA ALA A 117 -4.87 -7.89 13.55
C ALA A 117 -4.17 -7.44 12.25
N SER A 118 -4.46 -6.23 11.78
CA SER A 118 -3.78 -5.61 10.64
C SER A 118 -2.26 -5.52 10.81
N LEU A 119 -1.47 -5.74 9.75
CA LEU A 119 0.00 -5.78 9.81
C LEU A 119 0.68 -4.49 10.30
N SER A 120 0.00 -3.34 10.19
CA SER A 120 0.60 -2.03 10.48
C SER A 120 -0.37 -1.02 11.11
N ARG A 121 -1.60 -1.43 11.40
CA ARG A 121 -2.65 -0.60 12.01
C ARG A 121 -3.04 -1.23 13.34
N ALA A 122 -3.43 -0.37 14.28
CA ALA A 122 -4.00 -0.80 15.54
C ALA A 122 -5.45 -1.23 15.34
N ASP A 123 -5.88 -2.19 16.16
CA ASP A 123 -7.27 -2.62 16.22
C ASP A 123 -8.12 -1.45 16.78
N VAL A 124 -9.31 -1.22 16.20
CA VAL A 124 -10.16 -0.07 16.56
C VAL A 124 -10.55 -0.10 18.04
N ALA A 125 -10.77 -1.30 18.60
CA ALA A 125 -11.13 -1.48 20.01
C ALA A 125 -10.02 -1.07 20.98
N VAL A 126 -8.75 -0.99 20.53
CA VAL A 126 -7.60 -0.67 21.36
C VAL A 126 -7.30 0.83 21.37
N THR A 127 -7.37 1.50 20.21
CA THR A 127 -6.94 2.90 20.06
C THR A 127 -8.04 3.86 19.60
N GLY A 128 -9.18 3.33 19.16
CA GLY A 128 -10.22 4.08 18.46
C GLY A 128 -9.84 4.48 17.03
N ASN A 129 -8.71 4.00 16.49
CA ASN A 129 -8.27 4.31 15.13
C ASN A 129 -7.65 3.10 14.42
N ALA A 130 -8.28 2.69 13.31
CA ALA A 130 -7.80 1.58 12.48
C ALA A 130 -7.18 2.05 11.15
N ASN A 131 -6.93 3.35 10.97
CA ASN A 131 -6.47 3.92 9.71
C ASN A 131 -4.99 4.30 9.74
N LYS A 132 -4.55 4.92 10.84
CA LYS A 132 -3.20 5.45 10.99
C LYS A 132 -2.17 4.32 11.07
N PHE A 133 -1.06 4.51 10.36
CA PHE A 133 0.12 3.67 10.52
C PHE A 133 0.61 3.70 11.99
N ASP A 134 0.79 2.51 12.56
CA ASP A 134 1.30 2.30 13.90
C ASP A 134 2.72 1.72 13.81
N ALA A 135 3.70 2.54 14.18
CA ALA A 135 5.10 2.17 14.10
C ALA A 135 5.46 1.02 15.06
N ALA A 136 4.81 0.89 16.22
CA ALA A 136 5.11 -0.18 17.16
C ALA A 136 4.64 -1.54 16.61
N ILE A 137 3.43 -1.58 16.06
CA ILE A 137 2.87 -2.77 15.40
C ILE A 137 3.73 -3.15 14.19
N TRP A 138 4.04 -2.18 13.32
CA TRP A 138 4.88 -2.45 12.16
C TRP A 138 6.29 -2.90 12.54
N ASN A 139 6.89 -2.31 13.58
CA ASN A 139 8.21 -2.73 14.07
C ASN A 139 8.20 -4.18 14.56
N ALA A 140 7.14 -4.62 15.24
CA ALA A 140 6.98 -6.01 15.65
C ALA A 140 6.86 -6.95 14.44
N VAL A 141 6.10 -6.58 13.42
CA VAL A 141 5.97 -7.35 12.17
C VAL A 141 7.31 -7.41 11.42
N LYS A 142 7.95 -6.26 11.21
CA LYS A 142 9.18 -6.18 10.41
C LYS A 142 10.41 -6.77 11.11
N ALA A 143 10.36 -7.01 12.42
CA ALA A 143 11.40 -7.74 13.14
C ALA A 143 11.59 -9.18 12.62
N HIS A 144 10.60 -9.74 11.92
CA HIS A 144 10.72 -11.02 11.23
C HIS A 144 11.51 -10.94 9.92
N PHE A 145 11.71 -9.75 9.34
CA PHE A 145 12.34 -9.57 8.03
C PHE A 145 13.86 -9.42 8.17
N THR A 146 14.53 -10.47 8.65
CA THR A 146 15.97 -10.46 8.96
C THR A 146 16.89 -10.61 7.74
N SER A 147 16.32 -10.91 6.58
CA SER A 147 17.03 -11.10 5.32
C SER A 147 16.76 -9.95 4.34
N ASP A 148 17.57 -9.83 3.29
CA ASP A 148 17.36 -8.81 2.24
C ASP A 148 16.04 -8.98 1.47
N THR A 149 15.48 -10.21 1.47
CA THR A 149 14.20 -10.52 0.85
C THR A 149 13.27 -11.25 1.81
N ILE A 150 11.98 -11.02 1.63
CA ILE A 150 10.89 -11.65 2.35
C ILE A 150 10.28 -12.72 1.44
N ASP A 151 10.11 -13.92 1.97
CA ASP A 151 9.43 -15.01 1.29
C ASP A 151 8.13 -15.42 1.99
N THR A 152 7.42 -16.37 1.37
CA THR A 152 6.13 -16.87 1.86
C THR A 152 6.18 -17.34 3.31
N LYS A 153 7.24 -18.05 3.72
CA LYS A 153 7.37 -18.56 5.09
C LYS A 153 7.59 -17.44 6.10
N THR A 154 8.43 -16.48 5.74
CA THR A 154 8.71 -15.31 6.58
C THR A 154 7.46 -14.47 6.78
N MET A 155 6.71 -14.20 5.70
CA MET A 155 5.46 -13.46 5.76
C MET A 155 4.38 -14.20 6.57
N ALA A 156 4.25 -15.52 6.37
CA ALA A 156 3.30 -16.34 7.13
C ALA A 156 3.59 -16.28 8.64
N LYS A 157 4.86 -16.40 9.04
CA LYS A 157 5.26 -16.27 10.45
C LYS A 157 4.96 -14.88 11.00
N ALA A 158 5.31 -13.82 10.29
CA ALA A 158 5.08 -12.45 10.73
C ALA A 158 3.59 -12.15 10.93
N ARG A 159 2.73 -12.56 9.98
CA ARG A 159 1.27 -12.45 10.08
C ARG A 159 0.73 -13.24 11.27
N ALA A 160 1.18 -14.48 11.46
CA ALA A 160 0.70 -15.33 12.54
C ALA A 160 1.07 -14.78 13.94
N ASP A 161 2.29 -14.26 14.08
CA ASP A 161 2.73 -13.63 15.32
C ASP A 161 1.98 -12.30 15.58
N ARG A 162 1.66 -11.52 14.52
CA ARG A 162 0.80 -10.33 14.63
C ARG A 162 -0.59 -10.66 15.13
N VAL A 163 -1.22 -11.70 14.60
CA VAL A 163 -2.55 -12.16 15.02
C VAL A 163 -2.53 -12.60 16.49
N LYS A 164 -1.53 -13.39 16.89
CA LYS A 164 -1.34 -13.79 18.29
C LYS A 164 -1.18 -12.59 19.22
N ALA A 165 -0.40 -11.58 18.80
CA ALA A 165 -0.25 -10.34 19.56
C ALA A 165 -1.58 -9.59 19.68
N ALA A 166 -2.34 -9.48 18.59
CA ALA A 166 -3.67 -8.85 18.57
C ALA A 166 -4.62 -9.49 19.59
N MET A 167 -4.72 -10.82 19.57
CA MET A 167 -5.56 -11.59 20.50
C MET A 167 -5.17 -11.38 21.96
N SER A 168 -3.89 -11.12 22.22
CA SER A 168 -3.39 -10.86 23.58
C SER A 168 -3.71 -9.44 24.05
N SER A 169 -3.70 -8.46 23.14
CA SER A 169 -3.93 -7.04 23.46
C SER A 169 -5.38 -6.58 23.32
N ASN A 170 -6.20 -7.30 22.56
CA ASN A 170 -7.59 -6.97 22.24
C ASN A 170 -8.51 -8.15 22.62
N PRO A 171 -9.07 -8.17 23.84
CA PRO A 171 -9.99 -9.22 24.28
C PRO A 171 -11.29 -9.30 23.44
N SER A 172 -11.62 -8.21 22.74
CA SER A 172 -12.81 -8.10 21.89
C SER A 172 -12.55 -8.55 20.45
N LEU A 173 -11.32 -8.96 20.11
CA LEU A 173 -10.97 -9.35 18.75
C LEU A 173 -11.89 -10.44 18.22
N ARG A 174 -12.53 -10.16 17.10
CA ARG A 174 -13.36 -11.12 16.36
C ARG A 174 -13.11 -10.94 14.88
N LEU A 175 -12.91 -12.05 14.18
CA LEU A 175 -12.80 -12.07 12.73
C LEU A 175 -13.89 -13.01 12.20
N SER A 176 -14.71 -12.51 11.28
CA SER A 176 -15.57 -13.37 10.46
C SER A 176 -14.73 -14.29 9.57
N GLU A 177 -15.32 -15.38 9.06
CA GLU A 177 -14.63 -16.29 8.13
C GLU A 177 -14.08 -15.53 6.89
N LYS A 178 -14.84 -14.55 6.40
CA LYS A 178 -14.39 -13.65 5.33
C LYS A 178 -13.14 -12.86 5.73
N GLN A 179 -13.14 -12.23 6.91
CA GLN A 179 -11.98 -11.46 7.40
C GLN A 179 -10.78 -12.36 7.68
N VAL A 180 -10.98 -13.58 8.17
CA VAL A 180 -9.91 -14.59 8.26
C VAL A 180 -9.28 -14.83 6.88
N GLY A 181 -10.09 -14.97 5.81
CA GLY A 181 -9.58 -15.02 4.44
C GLY A 181 -8.74 -13.80 4.05
N ILE A 182 -9.25 -12.60 4.32
CA ILE A 182 -8.58 -11.32 4.00
C ILE A 182 -7.19 -11.24 4.66
N THR A 183 -7.06 -11.72 5.90
CA THR A 183 -5.77 -11.71 6.62
C THR A 183 -4.66 -12.55 5.97
N PHE A 184 -4.98 -13.39 4.98
CA PHE A 184 -4.01 -14.09 4.13
C PHE A 184 -3.86 -13.44 2.76
N VAL A 185 -4.94 -12.91 2.21
CA VAL A 185 -4.96 -12.23 0.90
C VAL A 185 -4.15 -10.93 0.92
N GLU A 186 -4.24 -10.11 1.96
CA GLU A 186 -3.50 -8.85 2.05
C GLU A 186 -1.97 -9.06 2.10
N PRO A 187 -1.43 -9.97 2.94
CA PRO A 187 -0.03 -10.38 2.85
C PRO A 187 0.37 -10.89 1.46
N ALA A 188 -0.48 -11.69 0.81
CA ALA A 188 -0.20 -12.22 -0.53
C ALA A 188 -0.13 -11.10 -1.58
N LEU A 189 -1.07 -10.15 -1.55
CA LEU A 189 -1.08 -8.97 -2.41
C LEU A 189 0.23 -8.18 -2.28
N VAL A 190 0.59 -7.77 -1.07
CA VAL A 190 1.76 -6.91 -0.89
C VAL A 190 3.07 -7.66 -1.17
N LEU A 191 3.17 -8.92 -0.76
CA LEU A 191 4.35 -9.75 -1.00
C LEU A 191 4.54 -10.03 -2.49
N GLY A 192 3.49 -10.47 -3.18
CA GLY A 192 3.53 -10.80 -4.60
C GLY A 192 3.78 -9.59 -5.49
N VAL A 193 3.11 -8.45 -5.21
CA VAL A 193 3.33 -7.19 -5.93
C VAL A 193 4.78 -6.74 -5.80
N LEU A 194 5.32 -6.64 -4.58
CA LEU A 194 6.66 -6.12 -4.35
C LEU A 194 7.77 -7.10 -4.78
N ALA A 195 7.48 -8.40 -4.87
CA ALA A 195 8.36 -9.39 -5.46
C ALA A 195 8.33 -9.40 -6.99
N GLY A 196 7.22 -8.99 -7.60
CA GLY A 196 6.95 -9.21 -9.02
C GLY A 196 6.72 -10.69 -9.37
N ASP A 197 6.46 -11.54 -8.37
CA ASP A 197 6.21 -12.97 -8.52
C ASP A 197 5.25 -13.45 -7.43
N PHE A 198 4.16 -14.11 -7.82
CA PHE A 198 3.18 -14.70 -6.91
C PHE A 198 3.40 -16.20 -6.66
N LYS A 199 4.28 -16.85 -7.42
CA LYS A 199 4.57 -18.28 -7.28
C LYS A 199 5.68 -18.54 -6.26
N ASN A 200 6.79 -17.82 -6.36
CA ASN A 200 7.93 -17.95 -5.43
C ASN A 200 8.45 -16.56 -4.99
N PRO A 201 7.61 -15.76 -4.29
CA PRO A 201 7.96 -14.39 -4.00
C PRO A 201 9.25 -14.27 -3.17
N LYS A 202 10.09 -13.30 -3.56
CA LYS A 202 11.26 -12.81 -2.84
C LYS A 202 11.24 -11.28 -2.85
N ALA A 203 10.28 -10.68 -2.16
CA ALA A 203 10.13 -9.22 -2.13
C ALA A 203 11.30 -8.59 -1.37
N PRO A 204 11.99 -7.57 -1.92
CA PRO A 204 13.03 -6.87 -1.17
C PRO A 204 12.47 -6.27 0.13
N THR A 205 13.10 -6.54 1.26
CA THR A 205 12.68 -6.04 2.59
C THR A 205 12.61 -4.52 2.60
N LYS A 206 13.53 -3.86 1.89
CA LYS A 206 13.52 -2.40 1.72
C LYS A 206 12.23 -1.89 1.07
N TYR A 207 11.70 -2.59 0.06
CA TYR A 207 10.47 -2.19 -0.63
C TYR A 207 9.28 -2.26 0.32
N MET A 208 9.20 -3.34 1.09
CA MET A 208 8.16 -3.55 2.09
C MET A 208 8.14 -2.41 3.11
N ASN A 209 9.30 -2.07 3.69
CA ASN A 209 9.39 -0.99 4.67
C ASN A 209 9.01 0.37 4.06
N ILE A 210 9.45 0.69 2.84
CA ILE A 210 9.10 1.94 2.18
C ILE A 210 7.59 2.05 1.96
N LEU A 211 6.94 0.99 1.48
CA LEU A 211 5.52 1.02 1.23
C LEU A 211 4.73 1.29 2.52
N PHE A 212 5.07 0.61 3.62
CA PHE A 212 4.32 0.75 4.87
C PHE A 212 4.67 2.03 5.65
N GLU A 213 5.94 2.43 5.68
CA GLU A 213 6.40 3.57 6.49
C GLU A 213 6.25 4.91 5.76
N GLN A 214 6.27 4.90 4.43
CA GLN A 214 6.23 6.12 3.62
C GLN A 214 4.99 6.20 2.72
N GLU A 215 4.22 5.11 2.60
CA GLU A 215 3.10 5.01 1.66
C GLU A 215 3.52 5.51 0.28
N ARG A 216 4.62 4.93 -0.21
CA ARG A 216 5.28 5.26 -1.48
C ARG A 216 5.59 3.97 -2.22
N ILE A 217 5.41 3.97 -3.54
CA ILE A 217 5.86 2.87 -4.39
C ILE A 217 7.39 2.99 -4.56
N PRO A 218 8.19 1.94 -4.29
CA PRO A 218 9.64 2.04 -4.21
C PRO A 218 10.34 2.07 -5.59
N PHE A 219 9.86 2.89 -6.53
CA PHE A 219 10.47 3.03 -7.86
C PHE A 219 11.92 3.54 -7.79
N SER A 220 12.22 4.46 -6.86
CA SER A 220 13.59 4.93 -6.60
C SER A 220 14.55 3.83 -6.17
N GLU A 221 14.02 2.76 -5.59
CA GLU A 221 14.77 1.62 -5.13
C GLU A 221 14.81 0.47 -6.15
N GLY A 222 14.17 0.64 -7.31
CA GLY A 222 14.20 -0.30 -8.42
C GLY A 222 12.93 -1.13 -8.60
N PHE A 223 11.84 -0.83 -7.89
CA PHE A 223 10.56 -1.47 -8.16
C PHE A 223 10.15 -1.27 -9.63
N GLN A 224 9.59 -2.32 -10.23
CA GLN A 224 9.05 -2.28 -11.58
C GLN A 224 7.63 -2.84 -11.55
N THR A 225 6.72 -2.17 -12.24
CA THR A 225 5.37 -2.67 -12.46
C THR A 225 5.42 -4.06 -13.14
N SER A 226 4.55 -4.97 -12.70
CA SER A 226 4.52 -6.33 -13.23
C SER A 226 4.33 -6.33 -14.75
N LYS A 227 5.15 -7.11 -15.46
CA LYS A 227 4.99 -7.32 -16.91
C LYS A 227 3.83 -8.27 -17.24
N THR A 228 3.45 -9.10 -16.28
CA THR A 228 2.32 -10.04 -16.39
C THR A 228 1.14 -9.47 -15.62
N LYS A 229 -0.05 -9.53 -16.21
CA LYS A 229 -1.28 -9.09 -15.54
C LYS A 229 -1.48 -9.89 -14.25
N ILE A 230 -1.66 -9.20 -13.12
CA ILE A 230 -1.89 -9.81 -11.81
C ILE A 230 -3.36 -10.21 -11.72
N THR A 231 -3.64 -11.50 -11.58
CA THR A 231 -5.01 -12.06 -11.54
C THR A 231 -5.40 -12.51 -10.14
N GLU A 232 -6.71 -12.70 -9.92
CA GLU A 232 -7.25 -13.30 -8.70
C GLU A 232 -6.62 -14.66 -8.39
N GLU A 233 -6.48 -15.53 -9.41
CA GLU A 233 -5.90 -16.86 -9.25
C GLU A 233 -4.48 -16.82 -8.67
N MET A 234 -3.63 -15.90 -9.16
CA MET A 234 -2.26 -15.74 -8.66
C MET A 234 -2.25 -15.34 -7.17
N ILE A 235 -3.12 -14.41 -6.80
CA ILE A 235 -3.22 -13.89 -5.43
C ILE A 235 -3.74 -14.96 -4.50
N MET A 236 -4.82 -15.66 -4.89
CA MET A 236 -5.42 -16.73 -4.09
C MET A 236 -4.49 -17.93 -3.95
N GLY A 237 -3.70 -18.25 -4.99
CA GLY A 237 -2.66 -19.26 -4.92
C GLY A 237 -1.61 -18.93 -3.86
N LEU A 238 -1.07 -17.70 -3.87
CA LEU A 238 -0.11 -17.27 -2.87
C LEU A 238 -0.72 -17.19 -1.46
N ALA A 239 -1.95 -16.70 -1.32
CA ALA A 239 -2.66 -16.66 -0.04
C ALA A 239 -2.82 -18.08 0.54
N GLY A 240 -3.12 -19.07 -0.31
CA GLY A 240 -3.16 -20.48 0.07
C GLY A 240 -1.82 -21.01 0.56
N GLU A 241 -0.72 -20.65 -0.10
CA GLU A 241 0.63 -21.03 0.36
C GLU A 241 1.04 -20.32 1.66
N ILE A 242 0.66 -19.06 1.86
CA ILE A 242 0.85 -18.36 3.15
C ILE A 242 0.06 -19.06 4.26
N LYS A 243 -1.21 -19.41 4.00
CA LYS A 243 -2.04 -20.17 4.94
C LYS A 243 -1.40 -21.52 5.29
N LYS A 244 -0.96 -22.27 4.28
CA LYS A 244 -0.27 -23.57 4.47
C LYS A 244 1.04 -23.46 5.24
N ALA A 245 1.78 -22.36 5.06
CA ALA A 245 3.02 -22.08 5.79
C ALA A 245 2.79 -21.51 7.20
N THR A 246 1.56 -21.13 7.53
CA THR A 246 1.21 -20.59 8.85
C THR A 246 1.30 -21.70 9.91
N PRO A 247 1.98 -21.47 11.05
CA PRO A 247 2.05 -22.48 12.11
C PRO A 247 0.66 -22.87 12.61
N LYS A 248 0.37 -24.17 12.68
CA LYS A 248 -0.95 -24.71 13.09
C LYS A 248 -1.46 -24.20 14.44
N ALA A 249 -0.55 -23.89 15.37
CA ALA A 249 -0.91 -23.31 16.68
C ALA A 249 -1.52 -21.89 16.58
N GLN A 250 -1.53 -21.29 15.39
CA GLN A 250 -1.98 -19.92 15.11
C GLN A 250 -3.07 -19.89 14.00
N GLU A 251 -3.64 -21.05 13.63
CA GLU A 251 -4.73 -21.14 12.64
C GLU A 251 -6.10 -20.68 13.18
N PHE A 252 -6.25 -20.59 14.51
CA PHE A 252 -7.55 -20.36 15.15
C PHE A 252 -7.78 -18.90 15.50
N CYS A 253 -8.20 -18.12 14.51
CA CYS A 253 -9.19 -17.07 14.77
C CYS A 253 -10.56 -17.69 14.51
N SER A 254 -11.09 -18.38 15.52
CA SER A 254 -12.47 -18.86 15.59
C SER A 254 -12.97 -18.60 16.99
#